data_AF-A0A7U1G3T1-F1
#
_entry.id   AF-A0A7U1G3T1-F1
#
_cell.length_a   1.000
_cell.length_b   1.000
_cell.length_c   1.000
_cell.angle_alpha   90.00
_cell.angle_beta   90.00
_cell.angle_gamma   90.00
#
_symmetry.space_group_name_H-M   'P 1'
#
loop_
_entity.id
_entity.type
_entity.pdbx_description
1 polymer ?
#
loop_
_entity_poly.entity_id
_entity_poly.type
_entity_poly.pdbx_seq_one_letter_code
_entity_poly.pdbx_strand_id
1 'polypeptide(L)'
;MRNDINQYFNKTIKVIIKKYRINSILIAISGGQDSICLLNLIEHLEKENIFIKKIAYIYVDHQWKIDSEKQIEHIINYLKYKKKKIYIYQIKEAALSENISRIHRYHIIIHHAIQYKFKAIITAHTKTDKIETFLQNLIRRTSIEGATGLNLHRRLCKNINIFRPLISISRIEINFFCRQYYLPVWSDITNYNYHIQRNRIRNELIPYLKKYINQKAEHNITHFLKTCYYDHEYIKQKVIKLYINNKDKNCIALNYQLIKQKHISIQTRIIQLFIYHNFYLLINHNSLIKIINKMNQKDKNMQSIVRWKHITIYIKKNVDIYKIKKLIK
;
A
#
# COMPACT_ATOMS: atom_id res chain seq x y z
N MET A 1 -19.56 -23.95 -6.53
CA MET A 1 -18.67 -23.40 -5.48
C MET A 1 -17.17 -23.65 -5.68
N ARG A 2 -16.70 -24.73 -6.36
CA ARG A 2 -15.25 -24.97 -6.63
C ARG A 2 -14.55 -23.89 -7.50
N ASN A 3 -15.30 -23.08 -8.25
CA ASN A 3 -14.76 -22.27 -9.35
C ASN A 3 -14.49 -20.80 -9.03
N ASP A 4 -15.05 -20.21 -7.97
CA ASP A 4 -15.09 -18.74 -7.89
C ASP A 4 -13.72 -18.09 -7.60
N ILE A 5 -12.95 -18.63 -6.64
CA ILE A 5 -11.63 -18.06 -6.28
C ILE A 5 -10.58 -18.34 -7.36
N ASN A 6 -10.49 -19.58 -7.85
CA ASN A 6 -9.57 -19.96 -8.93
C ASN A 6 -9.84 -19.13 -10.18
N GLN A 7 -11.10 -19.05 -10.63
CA GLN A 7 -11.48 -18.30 -11.83
C GLN A 7 -11.24 -16.80 -11.65
N TYR A 8 -11.62 -16.23 -10.50
CA TYR A 8 -11.35 -14.82 -10.19
C TYR A 8 -9.85 -14.52 -10.21
N PHE A 9 -9.05 -15.36 -9.56
CA PHE A 9 -7.60 -15.21 -9.50
C PHE A 9 -6.98 -15.32 -10.89
N ASN A 10 -7.32 -16.36 -11.66
CA ASN A 10 -6.80 -16.59 -13.01
C ASN A 10 -7.14 -15.45 -13.95
N LYS A 11 -8.38 -14.94 -13.89
CA LYS A 11 -8.78 -13.75 -14.66
C LYS A 11 -7.95 -12.52 -14.26
N THR A 12 -7.85 -12.26 -12.96
CA THR A 12 -7.16 -11.08 -12.42
C THR A 12 -5.67 -11.09 -12.77
N ILE A 13 -4.99 -12.21 -12.55
CA ILE A 13 -3.56 -12.33 -12.73
C ILE A 13 -3.16 -12.36 -14.21
N LYS A 14 -3.95 -12.97 -15.10
CA LYS A 14 -3.71 -12.94 -16.56
C LYS A 14 -3.76 -11.51 -17.10
N VAL A 15 -4.74 -10.72 -16.65
CA VAL A 15 -4.84 -9.29 -16.99
C VAL A 15 -3.61 -8.52 -16.50
N ILE A 16 -3.18 -8.76 -15.26
CA ILE A 16 -1.99 -8.12 -14.67
C ILE A 16 -0.73 -8.48 -15.47
N ILE A 17 -0.51 -9.78 -15.74
CA ILE A 17 0.67 -10.28 -16.46
C ILE A 17 0.75 -9.66 -17.86
N LYS A 18 -0.36 -9.67 -18.61
CA LYS A 18 -0.43 -9.10 -19.97
C LYS A 18 -0.20 -7.59 -19.95
N LYS A 19 -0.91 -6.85 -19.09
CA LYS A 19 -0.83 -5.38 -19.01
C LYS A 19 0.57 -4.87 -18.67
N TYR A 20 1.26 -5.55 -17.76
CA TYR A 20 2.56 -5.11 -17.25
C TYR A 20 3.76 -5.88 -17.80
N ARG A 21 3.54 -6.78 -18.79
CA ARG A 21 4.58 -7.62 -19.41
C ARG A 21 5.45 -8.33 -18.35
N ILE A 22 4.78 -8.93 -17.36
CA ILE A 22 5.41 -9.60 -16.23
C ILE A 22 5.89 -10.97 -16.69
N ASN A 23 7.17 -11.26 -16.50
CA ASN A 23 7.77 -12.55 -16.80
C ASN A 23 8.58 -13.11 -15.62
N SER A 24 8.66 -12.35 -14.53
CA SER A 24 9.34 -12.73 -13.29
C SER A 24 8.55 -12.24 -12.09
N ILE A 25 8.27 -13.14 -11.15
CA ILE A 25 7.41 -12.91 -10.00
C ILE A 25 8.11 -13.36 -8.71
N LEU A 26 8.11 -12.48 -7.71
CA LEU A 26 8.51 -12.78 -6.34
C LEU A 26 7.26 -12.82 -5.46
N ILE A 27 7.00 -13.94 -4.80
CA ILE A 27 5.81 -14.14 -3.98
C ILE A 27 6.20 -14.00 -2.52
N ALA A 28 5.71 -12.94 -1.87
CA ALA A 28 5.93 -12.72 -0.45
C ALA A 28 4.93 -13.51 0.38
N ILE A 29 5.44 -14.43 1.18
CA ILE A 29 4.64 -15.35 2.01
C ILE A 29 4.91 -15.15 3.49
N SER A 30 3.95 -15.55 4.32
CA SER A 30 4.06 -15.60 5.78
C SER A 30 3.78 -16.99 6.36
N GLY A 31 3.38 -17.99 5.58
CA GLY A 31 2.97 -19.32 6.06
C GLY A 31 1.53 -19.40 6.61
N GLY A 32 0.88 -18.27 6.84
CA GLY A 32 -0.54 -18.24 7.21
C GLY A 32 -1.48 -18.58 6.03
N GLN A 33 -2.76 -18.76 6.32
CA GLN A 33 -3.76 -19.24 5.35
C GLN A 33 -3.79 -18.45 4.04
N ASP A 34 -3.69 -17.13 4.09
CA ASP A 34 -3.77 -16.30 2.88
C ASP A 34 -2.56 -16.55 1.96
N SER A 35 -1.38 -16.74 2.55
CA SER A 35 -0.15 -17.06 1.81
C SER A 35 -0.18 -18.46 1.20
N ILE A 36 -0.71 -19.44 1.93
CA ILE A 36 -0.82 -20.82 1.46
C ILE A 36 -1.88 -20.93 0.36
N CYS A 37 -3.01 -20.23 0.48
CA CYS A 37 -4.00 -20.10 -0.58
C CYS A 37 -3.37 -19.47 -1.84
N LEU A 38 -2.64 -18.35 -1.70
CA LEU A 38 -1.95 -17.73 -2.82
C LEU A 38 -0.94 -18.67 -3.49
N LEU A 39 -0.18 -19.44 -2.70
CA LEU A 39 0.80 -20.40 -3.22
C LEU A 39 0.10 -21.48 -4.06
N ASN A 40 -0.98 -22.06 -3.55
CA ASN A 40 -1.76 -23.06 -4.29
C ASN A 40 -2.36 -22.48 -5.58
N LEU A 41 -2.89 -21.25 -5.52
CA LEU A 41 -3.42 -20.56 -6.71
C LEU A 41 -2.35 -20.32 -7.78
N ILE A 42 -1.13 -19.95 -7.38
CA ILE A 42 0.00 -19.80 -8.31
C ILE A 42 0.39 -21.15 -8.92
N GLU A 43 0.39 -22.23 -8.14
CA GLU A 43 0.68 -23.57 -8.66
C GLU A 43 -0.32 -24.02 -9.72
N HIS A 44 -1.61 -23.70 -9.53
CA HIS A 44 -2.63 -23.94 -10.54
C HIS A 44 -2.40 -23.11 -11.81
N LEU A 45 -1.98 -21.84 -11.70
CA LEU A 45 -1.63 -21.02 -12.86
C LEU A 45 -0.46 -21.57 -13.68
N GLU A 46 0.57 -22.08 -13.02
CA GLU A 46 1.75 -22.63 -13.71
C GLU A 46 1.38 -23.82 -14.59
N LYS A 47 0.36 -24.61 -14.19
CA LYS A 47 -0.17 -25.71 -15.01
C LYS A 47 -0.94 -25.24 -16.24
N GLU A 48 -1.42 -24.00 -16.28
CA GLU A 48 -2.17 -23.43 -17.42
C GLU A 48 -1.26 -22.82 -18.51
N ASN A 49 0.05 -23.14 -18.55
CA ASN A 49 1.01 -22.69 -19.58
C ASN A 49 1.10 -21.16 -19.75
N ILE A 50 0.92 -20.40 -18.67
CA ILE A 50 1.13 -18.94 -18.71
C ILE A 50 2.63 -18.65 -18.72
N PHE A 51 3.09 -17.81 -19.65
CA PHE A 51 4.51 -17.53 -19.88
C PHE A 51 5.15 -16.67 -18.77
N ILE A 52 5.39 -17.27 -17.60
CA ILE A 52 6.17 -16.70 -16.50
C ILE A 52 7.49 -17.48 -16.43
N LYS A 53 8.60 -16.84 -16.80
CA LYS A 53 9.91 -17.49 -16.88
C LYS A 53 10.54 -17.77 -15.50
N LYS A 54 10.17 -16.99 -14.49
CA LYS A 54 10.83 -17.03 -13.17
C LYS A 54 9.83 -16.77 -12.05
N ILE A 55 9.63 -17.76 -11.18
CA ILE A 55 8.84 -17.63 -9.95
C ILE A 55 9.74 -18.00 -8.77
N ALA A 56 9.70 -17.19 -7.72
CA ALA A 56 10.32 -17.53 -6.44
C ALA A 56 9.49 -17.01 -5.28
N TYR A 57 9.72 -17.59 -4.12
CA TYR A 57 9.05 -17.25 -2.87
C TYR A 57 10.04 -16.57 -1.93
N ILE A 58 9.55 -15.63 -1.13
CA ILE A 58 10.35 -14.96 -0.11
C ILE A 58 9.59 -14.95 1.22
N TYR A 59 10.29 -15.37 2.26
CA TYR A 59 9.86 -15.29 3.65
C TYR A 59 10.85 -14.40 4.42
N VAL A 60 10.31 -13.52 5.26
CA VAL A 60 11.10 -12.66 6.13
C VAL A 60 10.65 -12.94 7.55
N ASP A 61 11.54 -13.54 8.32
CA ASP A 61 11.39 -13.78 9.74
C ASP A 61 11.91 -12.58 10.54
N HIS A 62 11.08 -12.10 11.44
CA HIS A 62 11.41 -11.00 12.35
C HIS A 62 11.91 -11.48 13.71
N GLN A 63 11.96 -12.80 13.94
CA GLN A 63 12.36 -13.41 15.21
C GLN A 63 11.58 -12.91 16.43
N TRP A 64 10.34 -12.45 16.19
CA TRP A 64 9.42 -12.00 17.24
C TRP A 64 8.89 -13.13 18.12
N LYS A 65 9.14 -14.39 17.74
CA LYS A 65 8.61 -15.57 18.40
C LYS A 65 9.71 -16.57 18.66
N ILE A 66 9.60 -17.20 19.80
CA ILE A 66 10.43 -18.34 20.23
C ILE A 66 10.27 -19.51 19.23
N ASP A 67 9.06 -19.74 18.70
CA ASP A 67 8.79 -20.81 17.72
C ASP A 67 8.91 -20.38 16.24
N SER A 68 9.60 -19.27 15.94
CA SER A 68 9.79 -18.83 14.54
C SER A 68 10.48 -19.88 13.67
N GLU A 69 11.39 -20.67 14.27
CA GLU A 69 12.11 -21.76 13.60
C GLU A 69 11.18 -22.85 13.06
N LYS A 70 10.19 -23.30 13.85
CA LYS A 70 9.23 -24.32 13.40
C LYS A 70 8.39 -23.82 12.22
N GLN A 71 8.02 -22.53 12.23
CA GLN A 71 7.30 -21.90 11.13
C GLN A 71 8.17 -21.84 9.85
N ILE A 72 9.46 -21.53 10.00
CA ILE A 72 10.42 -21.56 8.91
C ILE A 72 10.52 -22.97 8.33
N GLU A 73 10.73 -23.97 9.18
CA GLU A 73 10.85 -25.37 8.79
C GLU A 73 9.60 -25.85 8.03
N HIS A 74 8.42 -25.55 8.53
CA HIS A 74 7.14 -25.85 7.88
C HIS A 74 7.07 -25.28 6.45
N ILE A 75 7.44 -24.02 6.28
CA ILE A 75 7.42 -23.35 4.98
C ILE A 75 8.46 -23.96 4.03
N ILE A 76 9.67 -24.25 4.52
CA ILE A 76 10.74 -24.89 3.74
C ILE A 76 10.27 -26.25 3.26
N ASN A 77 9.77 -27.09 4.15
CA ASN A 77 9.32 -28.44 3.84
C ASN A 77 8.19 -28.41 2.80
N TYR A 78 7.21 -27.51 2.96
CA TYR A 78 6.12 -27.37 2.01
C TYR A 78 6.60 -26.92 0.61
N LEU A 79 7.47 -25.92 0.52
CA LEU A 79 7.98 -25.45 -0.77
C LEU A 79 8.97 -26.42 -1.42
N LYS A 80 9.75 -27.15 -0.62
CA LYS A 80 10.62 -28.24 -1.09
C LYS A 80 9.78 -29.36 -1.70
N TYR A 81 8.70 -29.78 -1.04
CA TYR A 81 7.75 -30.74 -1.58
C TYR A 81 7.16 -30.27 -2.92
N LYS A 82 6.84 -28.97 -3.03
CA LYS A 82 6.35 -28.35 -4.28
C LYS A 82 7.43 -28.05 -5.31
N LYS A 83 8.70 -28.41 -5.06
CA LYS A 83 9.87 -28.12 -5.92
C LYS A 83 10.00 -26.63 -6.28
N LYS A 84 9.74 -25.75 -5.31
CA LYS A 84 9.77 -24.29 -5.50
C LYS A 84 10.98 -23.66 -4.81
N LYS A 85 11.55 -22.63 -5.43
CA LYS A 85 12.64 -21.86 -4.86
C LYS A 85 12.12 -20.88 -3.81
N ILE A 86 12.67 -20.95 -2.60
CA ILE A 86 12.41 -20.01 -1.51
C ILE A 86 13.70 -19.27 -1.11
N TYR A 87 13.55 -17.99 -0.76
CA TYR A 87 14.56 -17.20 -0.07
C TYR A 87 14.06 -16.84 1.33
N ILE A 88 14.92 -17.00 2.32
CA ILE A 88 14.61 -16.74 3.72
C ILE A 88 15.58 -15.69 4.24
N TYR A 89 15.00 -14.66 4.85
CA TYR A 89 15.76 -13.62 5.55
C TYR A 89 15.35 -13.64 7.02
N GLN A 90 16.33 -13.70 7.92
CA GLN A 90 16.11 -13.57 9.35
C GLN A 90 16.66 -12.23 9.83
N ILE A 91 15.85 -11.45 10.54
CA ILE A 91 16.28 -10.20 11.15
C ILE A 91 16.57 -10.48 12.63
N LYS A 92 17.85 -10.43 13.00
CA LYS A 92 18.31 -10.78 14.35
C LYS A 92 17.92 -9.77 15.43
N GLU A 93 17.64 -8.53 15.04
CA GLU A 93 17.19 -7.50 15.97
C GLU A 93 15.67 -7.40 15.94
N ALA A 94 15.04 -7.67 17.08
CA ALA A 94 13.60 -7.49 17.25
C ALA A 94 13.26 -6.01 17.08
N ALA A 95 12.62 -5.67 15.96
CA ALA A 95 12.12 -4.33 15.74
C ALA A 95 11.15 -3.90 16.86
N LEU A 96 11.26 -2.63 17.28
CA LEU A 96 10.54 -2.05 18.43
C LEU A 96 8.99 -2.04 18.28
N SER A 97 8.44 -2.32 17.09
CA SER A 97 6.99 -2.40 16.86
C SER A 97 6.61 -3.13 15.58
N GLU A 98 5.34 -3.59 15.47
CA GLU A 98 4.84 -4.33 14.30
C GLU A 98 4.95 -3.49 13.02
N ASN A 99 4.76 -2.17 13.16
CA ASN A 99 4.89 -1.23 12.05
C ASN A 99 6.33 -1.15 11.54
N ILE A 100 7.32 -1.12 12.44
CA ILE A 100 8.73 -1.09 12.08
C ILE A 100 9.12 -2.41 11.41
N SER A 101 8.74 -3.56 11.97
CA SER A 101 8.94 -4.88 11.36
C SER A 101 8.35 -4.93 9.94
N ARG A 102 7.13 -4.41 9.77
CA ARG A 102 6.49 -4.35 8.45
C ARG A 102 7.29 -3.48 7.47
N ILE A 103 7.81 -2.34 7.89
CA ILE A 103 8.65 -1.47 7.05
C ILE A 103 9.91 -2.24 6.62
N HIS A 104 10.66 -2.83 7.56
CA HIS A 104 11.86 -3.63 7.23
C HIS A 104 11.55 -4.78 6.29
N ARG A 105 10.44 -5.51 6.51
CA ARG A 105 9.99 -6.59 5.61
C ARG A 105 9.81 -6.11 4.18
N TYR A 106 9.10 -5.00 4.00
CA TYR A 106 8.91 -4.43 2.66
C TYR A 106 10.25 -4.00 2.06
N HIS A 107 11.16 -3.39 2.83
CA HIS A 107 12.49 -3.06 2.33
C HIS A 107 13.25 -4.29 1.84
N ILE A 108 13.35 -5.35 2.65
CA ILE A 108 14.04 -6.58 2.27
C ILE A 108 13.45 -7.19 1.01
N ILE A 109 12.11 -7.31 0.93
CA ILE A 109 11.43 -7.86 -0.25
C ILE A 109 11.71 -7.02 -1.49
N ILE A 110 11.69 -5.68 -1.36
CA ILE A 110 11.94 -4.77 -2.48
C ILE A 110 13.40 -4.85 -2.93
N HIS A 111 14.35 -4.82 -1.99
CA HIS A 111 15.77 -4.95 -2.30
C HIS A 111 16.06 -6.29 -2.99
N HIS A 112 15.51 -7.39 -2.50
CA HIS A 112 15.60 -8.70 -3.14
C HIS A 112 15.02 -8.67 -4.56
N ALA A 113 13.83 -8.09 -4.74
CA ALA A 113 13.21 -7.98 -6.05
C ALA A 113 14.08 -7.18 -7.05
N ILE A 114 14.72 -6.10 -6.60
CA ILE A 114 15.66 -5.29 -7.41
C ILE A 114 16.89 -6.11 -7.77
N GLN A 115 17.58 -6.67 -6.76
CA GLN A 115 18.83 -7.40 -6.91
C GLN A 115 18.70 -8.58 -7.87
N TYR A 116 17.59 -9.34 -7.75
CA TYR A 116 17.34 -10.53 -8.57
C TYR A 116 16.44 -10.27 -9.78
N LYS A 117 16.25 -9.00 -10.15
CA LYS A 117 15.55 -8.55 -11.38
C LYS A 117 14.12 -9.09 -11.52
N PHE A 118 13.37 -9.17 -10.42
CA PHE A 118 11.95 -9.50 -10.44
C PHE A 118 11.12 -8.27 -10.85
N LYS A 119 10.19 -8.45 -11.81
CA LYS A 119 9.31 -7.36 -12.28
C LYS A 119 8.10 -7.14 -11.37
N ALA A 120 7.66 -8.18 -10.68
CA ALA A 120 6.47 -8.14 -9.85
C ALA A 120 6.71 -8.79 -8.49
N ILE A 121 6.18 -8.16 -7.45
CA ILE A 121 6.02 -8.75 -6.13
C ILE A 121 4.53 -9.06 -5.96
N ILE A 122 4.18 -10.27 -5.55
CA ILE A 122 2.80 -10.65 -5.23
C ILE A 122 2.70 -10.89 -3.73
N THR A 123 1.65 -10.36 -3.12
CA THR A 123 1.34 -10.54 -1.69
C THR A 123 -0.10 -11.03 -1.53
N ALA A 124 -0.35 -11.80 -0.47
CA ALA A 124 -1.65 -12.40 -0.19
C ALA A 124 -2.63 -11.49 0.57
N HIS A 125 -2.54 -10.17 0.39
CA HIS A 125 -3.47 -9.26 1.07
C HIS A 125 -4.90 -9.45 0.53
N THR A 126 -5.85 -9.43 1.45
CA THR A 126 -7.25 -9.82 1.29
C THR A 126 -8.19 -8.62 1.41
N LYS A 127 -9.47 -8.84 1.11
CA LYS A 127 -10.55 -7.87 1.39
C LYS A 127 -10.62 -7.52 2.87
N THR A 128 -10.42 -8.51 3.74
CA THR A 128 -10.41 -8.31 5.20
C THR A 128 -9.24 -7.42 5.62
N ASP A 129 -8.05 -7.63 5.06
CA ASP A 129 -6.88 -6.75 5.31
C ASP A 129 -7.15 -5.30 4.90
N LYS A 130 -7.89 -5.10 3.80
CA LYS A 130 -8.27 -3.76 3.31
C LYS A 130 -9.18 -3.04 4.30
N ILE A 131 -10.18 -3.74 4.84
CA ILE A 131 -11.11 -3.19 5.85
C ILE A 131 -10.36 -2.88 7.15
N GLU A 132 -9.51 -3.79 7.64
CA GLU A 132 -8.70 -3.57 8.84
C GLU A 132 -7.81 -2.33 8.69
N THR A 133 -7.10 -2.22 7.56
CA THR A 133 -6.23 -1.09 7.27
C THR A 133 -7.03 0.22 7.23
N PHE A 134 -8.22 0.19 6.63
CA PHE A 134 -9.10 1.35 6.60
C PHE A 134 -9.55 1.77 8.00
N LEU A 135 -10.04 0.85 8.82
CA LEU A 135 -10.53 1.16 10.17
C LEU A 135 -9.40 1.68 11.07
N GLN A 136 -8.20 1.09 10.99
CA GLN A 136 -7.01 1.59 11.69
C GLN A 136 -6.66 3.02 11.26
N ASN A 137 -6.64 3.30 9.96
CA ASN A 137 -6.33 4.62 9.44
C ASN A 137 -7.41 5.64 9.82
N LEU A 138 -8.68 5.24 9.80
CA LEU A 138 -9.81 6.08 10.19
C LEU A 138 -9.66 6.55 11.64
N ILE A 139 -9.38 5.63 12.57
CA ILE A 139 -9.18 5.92 13.99
C ILE A 139 -7.96 6.85 14.19
N ARG A 140 -6.88 6.65 13.44
CA ARG A 140 -5.66 7.47 13.51
C ARG A 140 -5.73 8.81 12.76
N ARG A 141 -6.92 9.18 12.25
CA ARG A 141 -7.17 10.25 11.28
C ARG A 141 -6.57 9.94 9.91
N THR A 142 -7.43 9.85 8.89
CA THR A 142 -7.01 9.56 7.52
C THR A 142 -7.63 10.53 6.52
N SER A 143 -6.93 10.77 5.41
CA SER A 143 -7.51 11.32 4.19
C SER A 143 -8.08 10.19 3.33
N ILE A 144 -8.75 10.55 2.22
CA ILE A 144 -9.22 9.59 1.22
C ILE A 144 -8.08 8.73 0.64
N GLU A 145 -6.86 9.29 0.58
CA GLU A 145 -5.66 8.57 0.15
C GLU A 145 -5.27 7.48 1.16
N GLY A 146 -5.29 7.81 2.45
CA GLY A 146 -5.00 6.82 3.49
C GLY A 146 -6.12 5.77 3.63
N ALA A 147 -7.39 6.15 3.38
CA ALA A 147 -8.52 5.22 3.38
C ALA A 147 -8.39 4.20 2.24
N THR A 148 -7.89 4.63 1.08
CA THR A 148 -7.72 3.81 -0.12
C THR A 148 -6.31 3.25 -0.27
N GLY A 149 -5.53 3.17 0.80
CA GLY A 149 -4.09 2.84 0.75
C GLY A 149 -3.75 1.40 0.34
N LEU A 150 -4.69 0.46 0.48
CA LEU A 150 -4.48 -0.96 0.15
C LEU A 150 -5.25 -1.35 -1.13
N ASN A 151 -4.56 -1.25 -2.27
CA ASN A 151 -5.12 -1.52 -3.61
C ASN A 151 -4.51 -2.74 -4.29
N LEU A 152 -5.20 -3.24 -5.32
CA LEU A 152 -4.77 -4.35 -6.17
C LEU A 152 -3.34 -4.18 -6.69
N HIS A 153 -2.96 -2.96 -7.07
CA HIS A 153 -1.68 -2.64 -7.68
C HIS A 153 -1.08 -1.40 -7.02
N ARG A 154 0.23 -1.44 -6.78
CA ARG A 154 1.02 -0.26 -6.43
C ARG A 154 2.35 -0.34 -7.15
N ARG A 155 2.69 0.72 -7.89
CA ARG A 155 4.04 0.89 -8.43
C ARG A 155 4.98 1.32 -7.30
N LEU A 156 6.09 0.62 -7.14
CA LEU A 156 7.11 0.97 -6.14
C LEU A 156 8.21 1.82 -6.73
N CYS A 157 8.74 1.40 -7.87
CA CYS A 157 9.78 2.11 -8.61
C CYS A 157 9.52 1.94 -10.12
N LYS A 158 10.43 2.45 -10.96
CA LYS A 158 10.24 2.44 -12.42
C LYS A 158 9.93 1.03 -12.96
N ASN A 159 10.56 0.00 -12.37
CA ASN A 159 10.57 -1.36 -12.90
C ASN A 159 9.86 -2.41 -12.03
N ILE A 160 9.43 -2.05 -10.81
CA ILE A 160 8.85 -3.01 -9.86
C ILE A 160 7.45 -2.58 -9.43
N ASN A 161 6.54 -3.54 -9.49
CA ASN A 161 5.16 -3.41 -9.08
C ASN A 161 4.84 -4.40 -7.97
N ILE A 162 4.03 -3.99 -6.99
CA ILE A 162 3.36 -4.90 -6.05
C ILE A 162 1.94 -5.15 -6.53
N PHE A 163 1.55 -6.42 -6.53
CA PHE A 163 0.18 -6.86 -6.77
C PHE A 163 -0.39 -7.61 -5.56
N ARG A 164 -1.71 -7.44 -5.35
CA ARG A 164 -2.52 -8.05 -4.28
C ARG A 164 -3.73 -8.74 -4.92
N PRO A 165 -3.55 -9.83 -5.68
CA PRO A 165 -4.63 -10.44 -6.44
C PRO A 165 -5.81 -10.88 -5.57
N LEU A 166 -5.58 -11.20 -4.29
CA LEU A 166 -6.63 -11.62 -3.35
C LEU A 166 -7.39 -10.46 -2.68
N ILE A 167 -7.15 -9.20 -3.08
CA ILE A 167 -7.68 -8.00 -2.37
C ILE A 167 -9.21 -7.90 -2.35
N SER A 168 -9.91 -8.67 -3.19
CA SER A 168 -11.37 -8.74 -3.23
C SER A 168 -11.95 -9.99 -2.59
N ILE A 169 -11.10 -10.93 -2.16
CA ILE A 169 -11.48 -12.18 -1.50
C ILE A 169 -11.36 -11.99 0.01
N SER A 170 -12.38 -12.40 0.76
CA SER A 170 -12.40 -12.35 2.22
C SER A 170 -11.58 -13.46 2.84
N ARG A 171 -11.18 -13.25 4.10
CA ARG A 171 -10.47 -14.24 4.90
C ARG A 171 -11.30 -15.51 5.15
N ILE A 172 -12.63 -15.39 5.18
CA ILE A 172 -13.57 -16.52 5.32
C ILE A 172 -13.57 -17.39 4.05
N GLU A 173 -13.64 -16.77 2.88
CA GLU A 173 -13.56 -17.46 1.58
C GLU A 173 -12.21 -18.18 1.44
N ILE A 174 -11.11 -17.53 1.85
CA ILE A 174 -9.79 -18.16 1.89
C ILE A 174 -9.74 -19.34 2.87
N ASN A 175 -10.32 -19.21 4.06
CA ASN A 175 -10.34 -20.29 5.03
C ASN A 175 -11.08 -21.52 4.49
N PHE A 176 -12.26 -21.29 3.87
CA PHE A 176 -13.02 -22.35 3.21
C PHE A 176 -12.19 -22.99 2.10
N PHE A 177 -11.55 -22.20 1.23
CA PHE A 177 -10.66 -22.71 0.18
C PHE A 177 -9.55 -23.60 0.76
N CYS A 178 -8.83 -23.13 1.78
CA CYS A 178 -7.76 -23.90 2.40
C CYS A 178 -8.25 -25.23 2.97
N ARG A 179 -9.43 -25.26 3.61
CA ARG A 179 -10.03 -26.49 4.13
C ARG A 179 -10.42 -27.46 3.00
N GLN A 180 -11.05 -26.94 1.95
CA GLN A 180 -11.49 -27.75 0.81
C GLN A 180 -10.32 -28.44 0.09
N TYR A 181 -9.15 -27.82 0.03
CA TYR A 181 -7.95 -28.36 -0.61
C TYR A 181 -6.95 -28.97 0.38
N TYR A 182 -7.34 -29.16 1.66
CA TYR A 182 -6.49 -29.73 2.72
C TYR A 182 -5.10 -29.07 2.80
N LEU A 183 -5.08 -27.73 2.68
CA LEU A 183 -3.83 -27.00 2.61
C LEU A 183 -3.14 -26.92 3.99
N PRO A 184 -1.81 -27.07 4.07
CA PRO A 184 -1.07 -27.09 5.33
C PRO A 184 -0.85 -25.67 5.86
N VAL A 185 -1.91 -25.10 6.43
CA VAL A 185 -1.90 -23.75 7.01
C VAL A 185 -1.16 -23.75 8.35
N TRP A 186 -0.19 -22.86 8.51
CA TRP A 186 0.43 -22.63 9.82
C TRP A 186 -0.52 -21.86 10.74
N SER A 187 -0.84 -22.44 11.91
CA SER A 187 -1.64 -21.77 12.93
C SER A 187 -0.75 -20.85 13.76
N ASP A 188 -0.99 -19.54 13.66
CA ASP A 188 -0.19 -18.54 14.35
C ASP A 188 -0.96 -18.01 15.58
N ILE A 189 -0.49 -18.39 16.77
CA ILE A 189 -1.07 -18.01 18.07
C ILE A 189 -1.17 -16.49 18.25
N THR A 190 -0.28 -15.73 17.60
CA THR A 190 -0.26 -14.27 17.72
C THR A 190 -1.47 -13.60 17.06
N ASN A 191 -2.21 -14.31 16.20
CA ASN A 191 -3.49 -13.84 15.67
C ASN A 191 -4.57 -13.66 16.76
N TYR A 192 -4.37 -14.27 17.92
CA TYR A 192 -5.24 -14.17 19.09
C TYR A 192 -4.71 -13.19 20.14
N ASN A 193 -3.63 -12.45 19.86
CA ASN A 193 -3.17 -11.38 20.74
C ASN A 193 -3.96 -10.10 20.47
N TYR A 194 -4.87 -9.74 21.38
CA TYR A 194 -5.75 -8.57 21.28
C TYR A 194 -5.12 -7.25 21.74
N HIS A 195 -3.86 -7.25 22.22
CA HIS A 195 -3.08 -6.01 22.37
C HIS A 195 -2.70 -5.43 21.01
N ILE A 196 -2.61 -6.28 19.98
CA ILE A 196 -2.42 -5.85 18.60
C ILE A 196 -3.77 -5.32 18.08
N GLN A 197 -3.84 -4.00 17.85
CA GLN A 197 -5.07 -3.32 17.40
C GLN A 197 -5.70 -3.98 16.16
N ARG A 198 -4.86 -4.51 15.26
CA ARG A 198 -5.32 -5.20 14.05
C ARG A 198 -6.13 -6.46 14.35
N ASN A 199 -5.64 -7.28 15.25
CA ASN A 199 -6.32 -8.51 15.67
C ASN A 199 -7.62 -8.18 16.39
N ARG A 200 -7.62 -7.14 17.23
CA ARG A 200 -8.84 -6.66 17.89
C ARG A 200 -9.89 -6.18 16.88
N ILE A 201 -9.50 -5.41 15.88
CA ILE A 201 -10.42 -4.98 14.82
C ILE A 201 -11.01 -6.19 14.08
N ARG A 202 -10.16 -7.17 13.74
CA ARG A 202 -10.55 -8.39 13.02
C ARG A 202 -11.50 -9.28 13.83
N ASN A 203 -11.19 -9.52 15.10
CA ASN A 203 -11.82 -10.56 15.91
C ASN A 203 -12.97 -10.02 16.76
N GLU A 204 -12.99 -8.73 17.09
CA GLU A 204 -14.06 -8.11 17.90
C GLU A 204 -14.88 -7.12 17.08
N LEU A 205 -14.26 -6.05 16.56
CA LEU A 205 -15.00 -4.94 15.98
C LEU A 205 -15.77 -5.31 14.71
N ILE A 206 -15.11 -5.95 13.74
CA ILE A 206 -15.77 -6.35 12.48
C ILE A 206 -16.91 -7.35 12.75
N PRO A 207 -16.71 -8.42 13.54
CA PRO A 207 -17.81 -9.32 13.94
C PRO A 207 -18.94 -8.60 14.68
N TYR A 208 -18.63 -7.68 15.59
CA TYR A 208 -19.64 -6.89 16.30
C TYR A 208 -20.48 -6.05 15.33
N LEU A 209 -19.84 -5.33 14.40
CA LEU A 209 -20.54 -4.55 13.38
C LEU A 209 -21.46 -5.42 12.53
N LYS A 210 -21.02 -6.63 12.16
CA LYS A 210 -21.84 -7.57 11.38
C LYS A 210 -23.02 -8.11 12.18
N LYS A 211 -22.81 -8.46 13.44
CA LYS A 211 -23.82 -9.13 14.27
C LYS A 211 -24.87 -8.16 14.81
N TYR A 212 -24.47 -6.98 15.25
CA TYR A 212 -25.34 -6.09 16.03
C TYR A 212 -25.72 -4.79 15.33
N ILE A 213 -24.99 -4.38 14.27
CA ILE A 213 -25.28 -3.13 13.56
C ILE A 213 -25.84 -3.39 12.17
N ASN A 214 -25.10 -4.12 11.33
CA ASN A 214 -25.51 -4.45 9.97
C ASN A 214 -24.73 -5.66 9.45
N GLN A 215 -25.42 -6.75 9.12
CA GLN A 215 -24.81 -7.97 8.56
C GLN A 215 -23.98 -7.72 7.29
N LYS A 216 -24.34 -6.68 6.51
CA LYS A 216 -23.64 -6.25 5.29
C LYS A 216 -22.53 -5.21 5.54
N ALA A 217 -22.14 -4.94 6.79
CA ALA A 217 -21.15 -3.92 7.14
C ALA A 217 -19.84 -4.05 6.32
N GLU A 218 -19.25 -5.24 6.21
CA GLU A 218 -18.05 -5.46 5.41
C GLU A 218 -18.26 -5.15 3.92
N HIS A 219 -19.42 -5.50 3.38
CA HIS A 219 -19.77 -5.21 1.99
C HIS A 219 -19.90 -3.69 1.77
N ASN A 220 -20.63 -3.00 2.65
CA ASN A 220 -20.85 -1.56 2.57
C ASN A 220 -19.54 -0.78 2.71
N ILE A 221 -18.67 -1.17 3.65
CA ILE A 221 -17.33 -0.58 3.80
C ILE A 221 -16.51 -0.81 2.53
N THR A 222 -16.51 -2.03 1.98
CA THR A 222 -15.76 -2.32 0.75
C THR A 222 -16.26 -1.51 -0.44
N HIS A 223 -17.58 -1.34 -0.55
CA HIS A 223 -18.21 -0.51 -1.59
C HIS A 223 -17.80 0.95 -1.44
N PHE A 224 -17.90 1.52 -0.24
CA PHE A 224 -17.42 2.87 0.07
C PHE A 224 -15.95 3.06 -0.32
N LEU A 225 -15.07 2.12 0.06
CA LEU A 225 -13.65 2.17 -0.30
C LEU A 225 -13.39 2.08 -1.81
N LYS A 226 -14.28 1.41 -2.57
CA LYS A 226 -14.21 1.35 -4.03
C LYS A 226 -14.58 2.70 -4.64
N THR A 227 -15.65 3.34 -4.19
CA THR A 227 -16.06 4.69 -4.64
C THR A 227 -14.95 5.70 -4.33
N CYS A 228 -14.47 5.74 -3.09
CA CYS A 228 -13.38 6.62 -2.68
C CYS A 228 -12.10 6.44 -3.52
N TYR A 229 -11.82 5.22 -3.98
CA TYR A 229 -10.66 4.94 -4.82
C TYR A 229 -10.80 5.62 -6.19
N TYR A 230 -11.96 5.52 -6.84
CA TYR A 230 -12.20 6.16 -8.13
C TYR A 230 -12.16 7.69 -8.02
N ASP A 231 -12.77 8.24 -6.97
CA ASP A 231 -12.73 9.69 -6.71
C ASP A 231 -11.28 10.16 -6.48
N HIS A 232 -10.52 9.42 -5.66
CA HIS A 232 -9.13 9.74 -5.40
C HIS A 232 -8.27 9.70 -6.67
N GLU A 233 -8.42 8.66 -7.50
CA GLU A 233 -7.66 8.53 -8.75
C GLU A 233 -8.00 9.64 -9.75
N TYR A 234 -9.27 10.00 -9.90
CA TYR A 234 -9.69 11.14 -10.73
C TYR A 234 -9.08 12.46 -10.24
N ILE A 235 -9.19 12.75 -8.94
CA ILE A 235 -8.61 13.97 -8.34
C ILE A 235 -7.09 13.98 -8.53
N LYS A 236 -6.42 12.85 -8.31
CA LYS A 236 -4.97 12.71 -8.44
C LYS A 236 -4.50 12.98 -9.88
N GLN A 237 -5.18 12.42 -10.88
CA GLN A 237 -4.87 12.70 -12.28
C GLN A 237 -5.03 14.18 -12.62
N LYS A 238 -6.13 14.80 -12.15
CA LYS A 238 -6.38 16.24 -12.33
C LYS A 238 -5.30 17.10 -11.67
N VAL A 239 -4.89 16.76 -10.45
CA VAL A 239 -3.81 17.44 -9.71
C VAL A 239 -2.48 17.32 -10.45
N ILE A 240 -2.12 16.13 -10.93
CA ILE A 240 -0.86 15.90 -11.67
C ILE A 240 -0.84 16.73 -12.96
N LYS A 241 -1.94 16.73 -13.73
CA LYS A 241 -2.06 17.52 -14.97
C LYS A 241 -1.91 19.01 -14.69
N LEU A 242 -2.61 19.52 -13.68
CA LEU A 242 -2.50 20.94 -13.28
C LEU A 242 -1.10 21.27 -12.78
N TYR A 243 -0.47 20.39 -12.00
CA TYR A 243 0.89 20.60 -11.51
C TYR A 243 1.89 20.72 -12.66
N ILE A 244 1.88 19.78 -13.61
CA ILE A 244 2.80 19.78 -14.76
C ILE A 244 2.62 21.04 -15.62
N ASN A 245 1.36 21.45 -15.88
CA ASN A 245 1.08 22.61 -16.72
C ASN A 245 1.43 23.96 -16.07
N ASN A 246 1.53 24.02 -14.74
CA ASN A 246 1.77 25.26 -14.00
C ASN A 246 3.16 25.33 -13.34
N LYS A 247 3.96 24.27 -13.45
CA LYS A 247 5.35 24.25 -12.94
C LYS A 247 6.25 25.02 -13.90
N ASP A 248 7.08 25.89 -13.35
CA ASP A 248 8.13 26.55 -14.12
C ASP A 248 9.19 25.53 -14.60
N LYS A 249 9.69 25.67 -15.83
CA LYS A 249 10.66 24.74 -16.42
C LYS A 249 12.07 24.93 -15.88
N ASN A 250 12.44 26.15 -15.50
CA ASN A 250 13.82 26.54 -15.20
C ASN A 250 14.03 26.80 -13.70
N CYS A 251 12.96 27.10 -12.97
CA CYS A 251 12.99 27.42 -11.55
C CYS A 251 12.15 26.47 -10.70
N ILE A 252 12.48 26.34 -9.41
CA ILE A 252 11.62 25.70 -8.41
C ILE A 252 10.46 26.66 -8.11
N ALA A 253 9.47 26.67 -8.99
CA ALA A 253 8.34 27.58 -8.88
C ALA A 253 7.04 27.08 -9.54
N LEU A 254 5.93 27.71 -9.15
CA LEU A 254 4.59 27.45 -9.66
C LEU A 254 3.87 28.76 -10.00
N ASN A 255 3.14 28.77 -11.11
CA ASN A 255 2.14 29.79 -11.41
C ASN A 255 0.93 29.58 -10.49
N TYR A 256 0.91 30.32 -9.38
CA TYR A 256 -0.15 30.19 -8.38
C TYR A 256 -1.44 30.90 -8.77
N GLN A 257 -1.41 31.89 -9.68
CA GLN A 257 -2.61 32.64 -10.05
C GLN A 257 -3.68 31.71 -10.65
N LEU A 258 -3.25 30.75 -11.47
CA LEU A 258 -4.11 29.71 -12.03
C LEU A 258 -4.53 28.65 -11.00
N ILE A 259 -3.69 28.40 -9.98
CA ILE A 259 -3.99 27.46 -8.88
C ILE A 259 -5.00 28.06 -7.90
N LYS A 260 -4.88 29.35 -7.59
CA LYS A 260 -5.76 30.10 -6.68
C LYS A 260 -7.22 30.06 -7.09
N GLN A 261 -7.50 29.98 -8.39
CA GLN A 261 -8.85 29.85 -8.94
C GLN A 261 -9.46 28.45 -8.75
N LYS A 262 -8.70 27.44 -8.31
CA LYS A 262 -9.19 26.07 -8.12
C LYS A 262 -9.74 25.89 -6.71
N HIS A 263 -10.58 24.88 -6.50
CA HIS A 263 -11.09 24.54 -5.17
C HIS A 263 -9.95 24.22 -4.18
N ILE A 264 -10.12 24.55 -2.89
CA ILE A 264 -9.09 24.40 -1.84
C ILE A 264 -8.50 22.99 -1.77
N SER A 265 -9.32 21.96 -2.01
CA SER A 265 -8.88 20.55 -2.05
C SER A 265 -7.87 20.26 -3.17
N ILE A 266 -7.98 20.96 -4.31
CA ILE A 266 -7.00 20.86 -5.40
C ILE A 266 -5.75 21.67 -5.07
N GLN A 267 -5.92 22.87 -4.51
CA GLN A 267 -4.79 23.72 -4.11
C GLN A 267 -3.87 23.01 -3.10
N THR A 268 -4.43 22.45 -2.02
CA THR A 268 -3.67 21.72 -0.99
C THR A 268 -2.88 20.56 -1.58
N ARG A 269 -3.49 19.80 -2.51
CA ARG A 269 -2.83 18.68 -3.17
C ARG A 269 -1.74 19.11 -4.15
N ILE A 270 -1.94 20.17 -4.92
CA ILE A 270 -0.90 20.71 -5.82
C ILE A 270 0.30 21.21 -5.02
N ILE A 271 0.06 21.96 -3.94
CA ILE A 271 1.12 22.47 -3.08
C ILE A 271 1.85 21.33 -2.38
N GLN A 272 1.12 20.32 -1.87
CA GLN A 272 1.75 19.14 -1.28
C GLN A 272 2.59 18.38 -2.31
N LEU A 273 2.11 18.23 -3.55
CA LEU A 273 2.86 17.60 -4.63
C LEU A 273 4.12 18.39 -4.99
N PHE A 274 4.03 19.72 -5.08
CA PHE A 274 5.17 20.59 -5.32
C PHE A 274 6.24 20.48 -4.23
N ILE A 275 5.81 20.53 -2.98
CA ILE A 275 6.73 20.47 -1.84
C ILE A 275 7.40 19.10 -1.77
N TYR A 276 6.64 18.02 -1.99
CA TYR A 276 7.20 16.67 -2.01
C TYR A 276 8.17 16.46 -3.19
N HIS A 277 7.80 16.90 -4.40
CA HIS A 277 8.63 16.75 -5.60
C HIS A 277 9.98 17.46 -5.48
N ASN A 278 10.03 18.65 -4.87
CA ASN A 278 11.25 19.46 -4.82
C ASN A 278 12.05 19.28 -3.52
N PHE A 279 11.41 18.90 -2.41
CA PHE A 279 12.05 18.88 -1.10
C PHE A 279 11.92 17.54 -0.36
N TYR A 280 11.17 16.58 -0.91
CA TYR A 280 10.85 15.29 -0.28
C TYR A 280 10.17 15.44 1.09
N LEU A 281 9.32 16.47 1.25
CA LEU A 281 8.63 16.79 2.50
C LEU A 281 7.12 16.57 2.41
N LEU A 282 6.56 15.95 3.45
CA LEU A 282 5.12 15.80 3.66
C LEU A 282 4.66 16.75 4.76
N ILE A 283 3.76 17.67 4.42
CA ILE A 283 3.23 18.69 5.32
C ILE A 283 1.80 18.29 5.72
N ASN A 284 1.46 18.51 6.99
CA ASN A 284 0.10 18.22 7.46
C ASN A 284 -0.93 19.18 6.84
N HIS A 285 -2.19 18.73 6.75
CA HIS A 285 -3.27 19.46 6.10
C HIS A 285 -3.46 20.88 6.65
N ASN A 286 -3.41 21.06 7.97
CA ASN A 286 -3.58 22.36 8.61
C ASN A 286 -2.48 23.35 8.22
N SER A 287 -1.25 22.88 8.07
CA SER A 287 -0.12 23.72 7.65
C SER A 287 -0.21 24.06 6.16
N LEU A 288 -0.70 23.14 5.31
CA LEU A 288 -0.99 23.44 3.90
C LEU A 288 -2.05 24.53 3.75
N ILE A 289 -3.12 24.47 4.55
CA ILE A 289 -4.14 25.54 4.56
C ILE A 289 -3.53 26.88 5.00
N LYS A 290 -2.69 26.89 6.05
CA LYS A 290 -1.98 28.11 6.48
C LYS A 290 -1.10 28.70 5.37
N ILE A 291 -0.40 27.85 4.61
CA ILE A 291 0.40 28.26 3.45
C ILE A 291 -0.51 28.92 2.40
N ILE A 292 -1.60 28.27 2.02
CA ILE A 292 -2.55 28.78 1.01
C ILE A 292 -3.16 30.11 1.44
N ASN A 293 -3.61 30.21 2.69
CA ASN A 293 -4.20 31.44 3.21
C ASN A 293 -3.21 32.60 3.17
N LYS A 294 -1.94 32.37 3.54
CA LYS A 294 -0.86 33.37 3.40
C LYS A 294 -0.59 33.73 1.94
N MET A 295 -0.58 32.74 1.03
CA MET A 295 -0.40 33.00 -0.41
C MET A 295 -1.53 33.83 -1.02
N ASN A 296 -2.74 33.77 -0.43
CA ASN A 296 -3.91 34.52 -0.87
C ASN A 296 -3.99 35.95 -0.34
N GLN A 297 -3.22 36.31 0.69
CA GLN A 297 -3.17 37.67 1.24
C GLN A 297 -2.66 38.67 0.19
N LYS A 298 -3.26 39.88 0.17
CA LYS A 298 -3.11 40.85 -0.93
C LYS A 298 -1.75 41.57 -0.96
N ASP A 299 -0.91 41.46 0.08
CA ASP A 299 0.33 42.24 0.15
C ASP A 299 1.26 41.95 -1.04
N LYS A 300 1.59 43.03 -1.76
CA LYS A 300 2.33 42.97 -3.02
C LYS A 300 3.85 42.81 -2.83
N ASN A 301 4.38 43.09 -1.64
CA ASN A 301 5.83 43.15 -1.38
C ASN A 301 6.36 42.18 -0.31
N MET A 302 5.55 41.26 0.24
CA MET A 302 6.00 40.40 1.33
C MET A 302 6.66 39.11 0.83
N GLN A 303 7.93 38.91 1.20
CA GLN A 303 8.47 37.57 1.38
C GLN A 303 7.72 36.93 2.55
N SER A 304 6.66 36.16 2.27
CA SER A 304 5.99 35.46 3.37
C SER A 304 6.79 34.22 3.76
N ILE A 305 7.12 34.16 5.04
CA ILE A 305 7.84 33.04 5.63
C ILE A 305 6.81 32.11 6.29
N VAL A 306 6.81 30.85 5.86
CA VAL A 306 6.14 29.78 6.60
C VAL A 306 7.20 28.89 7.24
N ARG A 307 7.27 28.94 8.56
CA ARG A 307 8.08 28.02 9.36
C ARG A 307 7.27 26.76 9.66
N TRP A 308 7.82 25.61 9.29
CA TRP A 308 7.30 24.31 9.70
C TRP A 308 8.46 23.42 10.14
N LYS A 309 8.51 23.06 11.42
CA LYS A 309 9.67 22.42 12.06
C LYS A 309 10.96 23.21 11.75
N HIS A 310 11.98 22.57 11.16
CA HIS A 310 13.25 23.19 10.76
C HIS A 310 13.23 23.80 9.35
N ILE A 311 12.08 23.81 8.66
CA ILE A 311 11.99 24.28 7.28
C ILE A 311 11.37 25.67 7.24
N THR A 312 12.07 26.59 6.59
CA THR A 312 11.58 27.93 6.28
C THR A 312 11.21 27.96 4.80
N ILE A 313 9.92 28.05 4.49
CA ILE A 313 9.42 28.21 3.12
C ILE A 313 9.32 29.71 2.85
N TYR A 314 10.15 30.19 1.92
CA TYR A 314 10.02 31.55 1.39
C TYR A 314 9.00 31.55 0.27
N ILE A 315 8.17 32.58 0.25
CA ILE A 315 7.18 32.83 -0.78
C ILE A 315 7.50 34.22 -1.32
N LYS A 316 8.31 34.26 -2.40
CA LYS A 316 8.60 35.52 -3.10
C LYS A 316 7.57 35.72 -4.19
N LYS A 317 6.86 36.85 -4.17
CA LYS A 317 5.88 37.26 -5.17
C LYS A 317 6.58 38.17 -6.18
N ASN A 318 7.30 37.59 -7.15
CA ASN A 318 7.77 38.32 -8.32
C ASN A 318 6.95 37.84 -9.51
N VAL A 319 6.07 38.71 -10.04
CA VAL A 319 5.34 38.52 -11.31
C VAL A 319 4.83 37.09 -11.52
N ASP A 320 3.91 36.65 -10.65
CA ASP A 320 3.18 35.36 -10.76
C ASP A 320 3.97 34.07 -10.51
N ILE A 321 5.21 34.14 -10.01
CA ILE A 321 6.07 32.97 -9.75
C ILE A 321 6.42 32.84 -8.27
N TYR A 322 6.06 31.70 -7.65
CA TYR A 322 6.32 31.43 -6.22
C TYR A 322 7.57 30.57 -6.02
N LYS A 323 8.66 31.15 -5.50
CA LYS A 323 9.93 30.44 -5.26
C LYS A 323 10.06 29.96 -3.81
N ILE A 324 10.02 28.65 -3.57
CA ILE A 324 10.32 28.05 -2.26
C ILE A 324 11.82 27.74 -2.18
N LYS A 325 12.51 28.28 -1.17
CA LYS A 325 13.87 27.86 -0.78
C LYS A 325 13.79 27.07 0.52
N LYS A 326 14.51 25.95 0.62
CA LYS A 326 14.72 25.20 1.87
C LYS A 326 16.00 25.73 2.52
N LEU A 327 15.91 26.22 3.75
CA LEU A 327 17.06 26.33 4.65
C LEU A 327 17.01 25.13 5.60
N ILE A 328 18.08 24.35 5.63
CA ILE A 328 18.38 23.45 6.73
C ILE A 328 19.24 24.29 7.66
N LYS A 329 18.77 24.55 8.89
CA LYS A 329 19.64 25.07 9.94
C LYS A 329 20.49 23.93 10.47
#